data_AF-A0A249T0H5-F1
#
_entry.id   AF-A0A249T0H5-F1
#
_cell.length_a   1.000
_cell.length_b   1.000
_cell.length_c   1.000
_cell.angle_alpha   90.00
_cell.angle_beta   90.00
_cell.angle_gamma   90.00
#
_symmetry.space_group_name_H-M   'P 1'
#
loop_
_entity.id
_entity.type
_entity.pdbx_description
1 polymer ?
#
loop_
_entity_poly.entity_id
_entity_poly.type
_entity_poly.pdbx_seq_one_letter_code
_entity_poly.pdbx_strand_id
1 'polypeptide(L)'
;MLKLCHHSGTHHAVYKNNRIFPLIITMHPFPIIGLLCCLLALQSPAQQIADNNVRTLSPDARVSIITCGPGPSLYALFGHTALRIQDHAQGIDLVYNYGTFHFEPPAFYTRFLLGTQLYYASVTSFRQFQPEYVASGRYLYEQVLALSHTQQQRLYHTLATAILPANRYYHYAFLTNNCSTRPLALVLKISGAALPKGDSSQYPTAMQLMRPYLANTPWVSAGFDFLLGRLTYQP
;
A
#
# COMPACT_ATOMS: atom_id res chain seq x y z
N MET A 1 -3.56 -41.70 45.33
CA MET A 1 -4.37 -40.47 45.23
C MET A 1 -5.23 -40.60 43.97
N LEU A 2 -6.43 -41.22 43.91
CA LEU A 2 -7.63 -41.18 44.78
C LEU A 2 -8.01 -39.74 45.14
N LYS A 3 -9.23 -39.22 44.94
CA LYS A 3 -10.45 -39.60 44.19
C LYS A 3 -11.37 -38.36 44.25
N LEU A 4 -12.39 -38.37 43.40
CA LEU A 4 -13.43 -37.37 43.13
C LEU A 4 -14.26 -36.82 44.33
N CYS A 5 -14.95 -35.71 44.02
CA CYS A 5 -16.31 -35.31 44.44
C CYS A 5 -16.58 -34.72 45.84
N HIS A 6 -17.21 -33.54 45.88
CA HIS A 6 -18.55 -33.30 46.47
C HIS A 6 -18.98 -31.84 46.17
N HIS A 7 -20.12 -31.49 45.57
CA HIS A 7 -21.55 -31.72 45.87
C HIS A 7 -22.18 -30.60 46.71
N SER A 8 -23.31 -30.09 46.21
CA SER A 8 -24.49 -29.51 46.89
C SER A 8 -24.26 -28.34 47.88
N GLY A 9 -25.06 -27.29 47.93
CA GLY A 9 -26.44 -27.14 47.50
C GLY A 9 -27.16 -26.21 48.49
N THR A 10 -28.10 -25.45 47.93
CA THR A 10 -29.36 -24.97 48.53
C THR A 10 -29.35 -24.04 49.76
N HIS A 11 -29.82 -22.81 49.54
CA HIS A 11 -30.91 -22.25 50.36
C HIS A 11 -32.06 -21.83 49.43
N HIS A 12 -33.25 -22.38 49.70
CA HIS A 12 -34.54 -21.99 49.12
C HIS A 12 -35.20 -20.88 49.95
N ALA A 13 -35.86 -19.94 49.30
CA ALA A 13 -37.06 -19.22 49.78
C ALA A 13 -37.83 -18.70 48.55
N VAL A 14 -38.81 -19.46 48.04
CA VAL A 14 -40.28 -19.28 48.21
C VAL A 14 -40.86 -17.99 47.57
N TYR A 15 -41.40 -18.18 46.35
CA TYR A 15 -42.67 -17.71 45.76
C TYR A 15 -43.31 -16.36 46.19
N LYS A 16 -43.57 -15.47 45.20
CA LYS A 16 -44.91 -15.16 44.62
C LYS A 16 -44.91 -13.84 43.83
N ASN A 17 -45.23 -13.88 42.53
CA ASN A 17 -46.40 -13.22 41.89
C ASN A 17 -46.14 -12.90 40.42
N ASN A 18 -46.83 -13.65 39.55
CA ASN A 18 -47.07 -13.32 38.15
C ASN A 18 -47.94 -12.06 38.03
N ARG A 19 -47.45 -11.03 37.33
CA ARG A 19 -48.30 -10.08 36.60
C ARG A 19 -47.64 -9.75 35.26
N ILE A 20 -48.32 -10.17 34.19
CA ILE A 20 -47.98 -9.87 32.80
C ILE A 20 -48.63 -8.52 32.49
N PHE A 21 -47.83 -7.49 32.17
CA PHE A 21 -48.32 -6.25 31.59
C PHE A 21 -48.22 -6.35 30.06
N PRO A 22 -49.27 -6.05 29.29
CA PRO A 22 -49.17 -6.00 27.84
C PRO A 22 -48.41 -4.74 27.44
N LEU A 23 -47.34 -4.91 26.66
CA LEU A 23 -46.57 -3.82 26.06
C LEU A 23 -47.37 -3.25 24.88
N ILE A 24 -48.01 -2.10 25.08
CA ILE A 24 -48.59 -1.31 23.98
C ILE A 24 -47.44 -0.58 23.30
N ILE A 25 -47.04 -1.06 22.11
CA ILE A 25 -46.07 -0.36 21.26
C ILE A 25 -46.81 0.75 20.52
N THR A 26 -46.67 1.98 20.98
CA THR A 26 -47.05 3.16 20.19
C THR A 26 -45.91 3.49 19.23
N MET A 27 -46.16 3.38 17.92
CA MET A 27 -45.23 3.84 16.88
C MET A 27 -45.18 5.37 16.90
N HIS A 28 -44.09 5.95 17.41
CA HIS A 28 -43.75 7.35 17.16
C HIS A 28 -42.90 7.48 15.89
N PRO A 29 -43.08 8.54 15.09
CA PRO A 29 -42.31 8.76 13.87
C PRO A 29 -40.85 9.03 14.22
N PHE A 30 -39.94 8.23 13.66
CA PHE A 30 -38.50 8.42 13.79
C PHE A 30 -38.09 9.77 13.17
N PRO A 31 -37.33 10.63 13.87
CA PRO A 31 -36.95 11.93 13.34
C PRO A 31 -35.86 11.77 12.26
N ILE A 32 -36.09 12.47 11.14
CA ILE A 32 -35.22 12.63 9.95
C ILE A 32 -33.80 13.17 10.29
N ILE A 33 -33.55 13.53 11.55
CA ILE A 33 -32.28 14.07 12.07
C ILE A 33 -31.15 13.02 12.05
N GLY A 34 -31.47 11.73 12.14
CA GLY A 34 -30.45 10.66 12.10
C GLY A 34 -29.71 10.54 10.76
N LEU A 35 -30.32 10.95 9.65
CA LEU A 35 -29.74 10.82 8.31
C LEU A 35 -28.71 11.93 8.01
N LEU A 36 -28.88 13.12 8.60
CA LEU A 36 -27.97 14.26 8.40
C LEU A 36 -26.66 14.09 9.20
N CYS A 37 -26.71 13.46 10.38
CA CYS A 37 -25.50 13.14 11.15
C CYS A 37 -24.65 12.02 10.53
N CYS A 38 -25.26 11.07 9.81
CA CYS A 38 -24.52 10.02 9.09
C CYS A 38 -23.74 10.53 7.87
N LEU A 39 -24.17 11.64 7.24
CA LEU A 39 -23.45 12.24 6.10
C LEU A 39 -22.23 13.07 6.53
N LEU A 40 -22.21 13.57 7.78
CA LEU A 40 -21.06 14.30 8.35
C LEU A 40 -20.02 13.38 9.01
N ALA A 41 -20.36 12.11 9.27
CA ALA A 41 -19.49 11.15 9.94
C ALA A 41 -18.47 10.42 9.02
N LEU A 42 -18.42 10.74 7.73
CA LEU A 42 -17.53 10.09 6.77
C LEU A 42 -16.11 10.69 6.70
N GLN A 43 -15.85 11.79 7.40
CA GLN A 43 -14.51 12.39 7.43
C GLN A 43 -13.80 12.00 8.73
N SER A 44 -13.00 10.93 8.66
CA SER A 44 -12.10 10.55 9.74
C SER A 44 -11.22 11.77 10.11
N PRO A 45 -11.05 12.12 11.39
CA PRO A 45 -10.17 13.23 11.82
C PRO A 45 -8.74 13.10 11.26
N ALA A 46 -8.28 11.86 11.04
CA ALA A 46 -6.99 11.55 10.43
C ALA A 46 -6.86 12.03 8.96
N GLN A 47 -7.97 12.12 8.23
CA GLN A 47 -7.98 12.65 6.86
C GLN A 47 -7.89 14.18 6.88
N GLN A 48 -8.68 14.86 7.71
CA GLN A 48 -8.64 16.33 7.81
C GLN A 48 -7.29 16.88 8.33
N ILE A 49 -6.61 16.17 9.23
CA ILE A 49 -5.28 16.56 9.71
C ILE A 49 -4.21 16.42 8.61
N ALA A 50 -4.35 15.45 7.71
CA ALA A 50 -3.45 15.29 6.57
C ALA A 50 -3.61 16.46 5.60
N ASP A 51 -4.86 16.81 5.29
CA ASP A 51 -5.18 17.79 4.27
C ASP A 51 -4.72 19.22 4.63
N ASN A 52 -4.68 19.55 5.93
CA ASN A 52 -4.28 20.89 6.40
C ASN A 52 -2.77 21.09 6.60
N ASN A 53 -1.95 20.03 6.55
CA ASN A 53 -0.51 20.11 6.85
C ASN A 53 0.41 19.87 5.63
N VAL A 54 -0.15 19.56 4.46
CA VAL A 54 0.63 19.41 3.22
C VAL A 54 0.87 20.79 2.62
N ARG A 55 2.14 21.15 2.39
CA ARG A 55 2.51 22.43 1.78
C ARG A 55 1.95 22.55 0.36
N THR A 56 1.58 23.77 -0.02
CA THR A 56 1.25 24.08 -1.42
C THR A 56 2.53 24.14 -2.24
N LEU A 57 2.58 23.38 -3.33
CA LEU A 57 3.66 23.39 -4.30
C LEU A 57 3.68 24.72 -5.05
N SER A 58 4.88 25.21 -5.33
CA SER A 58 5.11 26.34 -6.22
C SER A 58 4.82 25.97 -7.68
N PRO A 59 4.64 26.95 -8.57
CA PRO A 59 4.48 26.70 -10.01
C PRO A 59 5.65 25.96 -10.66
N ASP A 60 6.84 26.04 -10.08
CA ASP A 60 8.07 25.43 -10.60
C ASP A 60 8.31 24.01 -10.05
N ALA A 61 7.38 23.48 -9.26
CA ALA A 61 7.47 22.14 -8.71
C ALA A 61 7.53 21.06 -9.82
N ARG A 62 8.31 20.02 -9.56
CA ARG A 62 8.50 18.89 -10.45
C ARG A 62 8.07 17.60 -9.75
N VAL A 63 7.35 16.80 -10.50
CA VAL A 63 7.03 15.42 -10.13
C VAL A 63 7.71 14.51 -11.13
N SER A 64 8.44 13.52 -10.66
CA SER A 64 9.12 12.56 -11.50
C SER A 64 8.97 11.13 -11.00
N ILE A 65 9.10 10.19 -11.93
CA ILE A 65 9.34 8.79 -11.62
C ILE A 65 10.86 8.56 -11.66
N ILE A 66 11.38 7.91 -10.63
CA ILE A 66 12.77 7.44 -10.61
C ILE A 66 12.77 5.94 -10.84
N THR A 67 13.46 5.49 -11.87
CA THR A 67 13.77 4.09 -12.14
C THR A 67 15.17 3.78 -11.63
N CYS A 68 15.26 2.78 -10.76
CA CYS A 68 16.50 2.35 -10.12
C CYS A 68 16.94 1.01 -10.71
N GLY A 69 18.21 0.90 -11.09
CA GLY A 69 18.76 -0.31 -11.69
C GLY A 69 18.68 -1.54 -10.79
N PRO A 70 18.76 -2.76 -11.37
CA PRO A 70 18.76 -4.01 -10.62
C PRO A 70 19.95 -4.11 -9.66
N GLY A 71 19.84 -4.94 -8.62
CA GLY A 71 20.88 -5.18 -7.63
C GLY A 71 21.09 -6.67 -7.33
N PRO A 72 22.16 -7.02 -6.60
CA PRO A 72 22.57 -8.42 -6.38
C PRO A 72 21.67 -9.17 -5.39
N SER A 73 20.96 -8.46 -4.51
CA SER A 73 20.04 -9.07 -3.54
C SER A 73 18.73 -9.48 -4.18
N LEU A 74 18.12 -10.58 -3.73
CA LEU A 74 16.85 -11.09 -4.26
C LEU A 74 15.73 -10.03 -4.30
N TYR A 75 15.62 -9.19 -3.28
CA TYR A 75 14.61 -8.12 -3.20
C TYR A 75 14.88 -6.94 -4.16
N ALA A 76 16.09 -6.84 -4.72
CA ALA A 76 16.52 -5.77 -5.62
C ALA A 76 16.75 -6.27 -7.06
N LEU A 77 16.50 -7.55 -7.33
CA LEU A 77 16.90 -8.23 -8.56
C LEU A 77 16.33 -7.59 -9.83
N PHE A 78 15.11 -7.04 -9.73
CA PHE A 78 14.38 -6.42 -10.85
C PHE A 78 14.45 -4.88 -10.83
N GLY A 79 15.25 -4.29 -9.94
CA GLY A 79 15.31 -2.85 -9.74
C GLY A 79 14.20 -2.33 -8.82
N HIS A 80 13.95 -1.02 -8.88
CA HIS A 80 12.95 -0.35 -8.06
C HIS A 80 12.41 0.91 -8.74
N THR A 81 11.19 1.31 -8.39
CA THR A 81 10.57 2.54 -8.88
C THR A 81 10.10 3.39 -7.69
N ALA A 82 10.34 4.70 -7.77
CA ALA A 82 9.91 5.67 -6.76
C ALA A 82 9.32 6.94 -7.41
N LEU A 83 8.53 7.70 -6.65
CA LEU A 83 8.03 9.02 -7.06
C LEU A 83 8.81 10.11 -6.33
N ARG A 84 9.30 11.10 -7.05
CA ARG A 84 9.98 12.25 -6.46
C ARG A 84 9.16 13.51 -6.63
N ILE A 85 9.08 14.31 -5.56
CA ILE A 85 8.50 15.64 -5.52
C ILE A 85 9.65 16.60 -5.21
N GLN A 86 9.95 17.51 -6.14
CA GLN A 86 10.98 18.53 -5.99
C GLN A 86 10.37 19.91 -6.15
N ASP A 87 10.62 20.80 -5.20
CA ASP A 87 10.22 22.19 -5.22
C ASP A 87 11.22 23.04 -4.44
N HIS A 88 12.05 23.79 -5.16
CA HIS A 88 13.11 24.60 -4.57
C HIS A 88 12.57 25.78 -3.75
N ALA A 89 11.46 26.38 -4.17
CA ALA A 89 10.86 27.53 -3.46
C ALA A 89 10.32 27.12 -2.09
N GLN A 90 9.86 25.87 -1.96
CA GLN A 90 9.33 25.31 -0.70
C GLN A 90 10.35 24.46 0.07
N GLY A 91 11.56 24.28 -0.45
CA GLY A 91 12.60 23.44 0.13
C GLY A 91 12.22 21.95 0.17
N ILE A 92 11.45 21.48 -0.81
CA ILE A 92 10.97 20.09 -0.89
C ILE A 92 11.86 19.32 -1.88
N ASP A 93 12.38 18.17 -1.44
CA ASP A 93 13.04 17.20 -2.31
C ASP A 93 12.84 15.78 -1.73
N LEU A 94 11.62 15.28 -1.91
CA LEU A 94 11.11 14.07 -1.26
C LEU A 94 10.96 12.94 -2.27
N VAL A 95 11.34 11.73 -1.85
CA VAL A 95 11.17 10.49 -2.61
C VAL A 95 10.22 9.57 -1.85
N TYR A 96 9.10 9.27 -2.48
CA TYR A 96 8.07 8.36 -2.01
C TYR A 96 8.26 6.95 -2.57
N ASN A 97 8.28 5.96 -1.69
CA ASN A 97 8.57 4.57 -2.00
C ASN A 97 7.36 3.68 -1.70
N TYR A 98 7.03 2.79 -2.65
CA TYR A 98 6.05 1.70 -2.49
C TYR A 98 6.75 0.33 -2.59
N GLY A 99 7.89 0.21 -1.92
CA GLY A 99 8.68 -1.02 -1.87
C GLY A 99 9.39 -1.24 -0.55
N THR A 100 8.99 -0.50 0.50
CA THR A 100 9.65 -0.58 1.80
C THR A 100 9.02 -1.67 2.66
N PHE A 101 9.86 -2.38 3.40
CA PHE A 101 9.46 -3.49 4.25
C PHE A 101 10.42 -3.63 5.43
N HIS A 102 9.99 -4.35 6.47
CA HIS A 102 10.88 -4.75 7.56
C HIS A 102 11.67 -5.99 7.15
N PHE A 103 13.00 -5.86 7.10
CA PHE A 103 13.91 -6.96 6.79
C PHE A 103 14.29 -7.70 8.07
N GLU A 104 13.71 -8.88 8.27
CA GLU A 104 13.95 -9.74 9.42
C GLU A 104 14.40 -11.14 8.92
N PRO A 105 15.70 -11.36 8.69
CA PRO A 105 16.20 -12.67 8.31
C PRO A 105 16.12 -13.65 9.51
N PRO A 106 15.78 -14.94 9.27
CA PRO A 106 15.54 -15.58 7.98
C PRO A 106 14.08 -15.47 7.48
N ALA A 107 13.15 -15.04 8.33
CA ALA A 107 11.71 -15.05 8.06
C ALA A 107 11.32 -14.21 6.82
N PHE A 108 12.09 -13.17 6.50
CA PHE A 108 11.87 -12.32 5.33
C PHE A 108 11.74 -13.12 4.03
N TYR A 109 12.71 -13.97 3.70
CA TYR A 109 12.70 -14.68 2.41
C TYR A 109 11.55 -15.69 2.31
N THR A 110 11.23 -16.36 3.42
CA THR A 110 10.07 -17.25 3.49
C THR A 110 8.77 -16.46 3.27
N ARG A 111 8.58 -15.33 3.95
CA ARG A 111 7.39 -14.47 3.78
C ARG A 111 7.32 -13.83 2.39
N PHE A 112 8.46 -13.48 1.82
CA PHE A 112 8.57 -12.95 0.45
C PHE A 112 8.10 -13.99 -0.58
N LEU A 113 8.63 -15.21 -0.50
CA LEU A 113 8.25 -16.30 -1.41
C LEU A 113 6.78 -16.72 -1.23
N LEU A 114 6.28 -16.73 0.02
CA LEU A 114 4.89 -17.04 0.32
C LEU A 114 3.91 -15.88 0.05
N GLY A 115 4.41 -14.69 -0.33
CA GLY A 115 3.58 -13.50 -0.55
C GLY A 115 2.91 -12.94 0.71
N THR A 116 3.36 -13.31 1.90
CA THR A 116 2.81 -12.87 3.19
C THR A 116 3.53 -11.66 3.78
N GLN A 117 4.59 -11.18 3.12
CA GLN A 117 5.33 -10.01 3.55
C GLN A 117 4.48 -8.73 3.47
N LEU A 118 4.38 -8.02 4.58
CA LEU A 118 3.73 -6.71 4.63
C LEU A 118 4.70 -5.61 4.19
N TYR A 119 4.25 -4.76 3.28
CA TYR A 119 5.00 -3.62 2.79
C TYR A 119 4.36 -2.33 3.29
N TYR A 120 5.11 -1.24 3.24
CA TYR A 120 4.59 0.06 3.57
C TYR A 120 5.10 1.17 2.66
N ALA A 121 4.25 2.17 2.46
CA ALA A 121 4.63 3.43 1.84
C ALA A 121 5.56 4.20 2.79
N SER A 122 6.67 4.70 2.25
CA SER A 122 7.62 5.50 3.01
C SER A 122 8.06 6.74 2.23
N VAL A 123 8.64 7.71 2.93
CA VAL A 123 9.22 8.91 2.34
C VAL A 123 10.63 9.10 2.87
N THR A 124 11.53 9.56 2.02
CA THR A 124 12.88 9.98 2.38
C THR A 124 13.26 11.23 1.58
N SER A 125 14.38 11.87 1.90
CA SER A 125 14.93 12.93 1.04
C SER A 125 15.68 12.33 -0.14
N PHE A 126 15.72 12.99 -1.29
CA PHE A 126 16.52 12.52 -2.43
C PHE A 126 18.01 12.40 -2.06
N ARG A 127 18.50 13.30 -1.20
CA ARG A 127 19.86 13.27 -0.64
C ARG A 127 20.18 11.97 0.12
N GLN A 128 19.19 11.39 0.81
CA GLN A 128 19.35 10.12 1.53
C GLN A 128 19.11 8.91 0.62
N PHE A 129 18.25 9.07 -0.38
CA PHE A 129 17.89 8.01 -1.33
C PHE A 129 19.02 7.67 -2.31
N GLN A 130 19.58 8.69 -2.97
CA GLN A 130 20.54 8.52 -4.06
C GLN A 130 21.82 7.75 -3.66
N PRO A 131 22.45 7.98 -2.49
CA PRO A 131 23.73 7.35 -2.16
C PRO A 131 23.72 5.83 -2.16
N GLU A 132 22.62 5.18 -1.79
CA GLU A 132 22.50 3.71 -1.78
C GLU A 132 22.75 3.13 -3.18
N TYR A 133 22.14 3.73 -4.21
CA TYR A 133 22.24 3.25 -5.58
C TYR A 133 23.60 3.57 -6.19
N VAL A 134 24.11 4.78 -5.95
CA VAL A 134 25.44 5.18 -6.43
C VAL A 134 26.52 4.28 -5.82
N ALA A 135 26.49 4.04 -4.51
CA ALA A 135 27.48 3.20 -3.82
C ALA A 135 27.44 1.74 -4.28
N SER A 136 26.29 1.25 -4.74
CA SER A 136 26.12 -0.11 -5.26
C SER A 136 26.30 -0.22 -6.78
N GLY A 137 26.75 0.85 -7.45
CA GLY A 137 26.97 0.87 -8.90
C GLY A 137 25.70 0.77 -9.73
N ARG A 138 24.54 1.10 -9.14
CA ARG A 138 23.21 1.01 -9.76
C ARG A 138 22.82 2.37 -10.33
N TYR A 139 22.28 2.39 -11.54
CA TYR A 139 21.82 3.62 -12.16
C TYR A 139 20.52 4.13 -11.53
N LEU A 140 20.33 5.45 -11.62
CA LEU A 140 19.07 6.13 -11.37
C LEU A 140 18.70 6.91 -12.63
N TYR A 141 17.53 6.63 -13.19
CA TYR A 141 16.96 7.35 -14.31
C TYR A 141 15.72 8.09 -13.85
N GLU A 142 15.66 9.40 -14.11
CA GLU A 142 14.56 10.26 -13.69
C GLU A 142 13.74 10.73 -14.89
N GLN A 143 12.43 10.49 -14.84
CA GLN A 143 11.48 10.94 -15.85
C GLN A 143 10.49 11.92 -15.23
N VAL A 144 10.60 13.20 -15.60
CA VAL A 144 9.64 14.24 -15.19
C VAL A 144 8.30 13.99 -15.88
N LEU A 145 7.22 14.02 -15.10
CA LEU A 145 5.87 13.79 -15.57
C LEU A 145 5.24 15.10 -16.06
N ALA A 146 4.57 15.03 -17.21
CA ALA A 146 3.79 16.15 -17.76
C ALA A 146 2.44 16.28 -17.04
N LEU A 147 2.47 16.68 -15.77
CA LEU A 147 1.28 16.95 -14.95
C LEU A 147 1.06 18.46 -14.84
N SER A 148 -0.20 18.89 -14.89
CA SER A 148 -0.56 20.27 -14.51
C SER A 148 -0.28 20.52 -13.03
N HIS A 149 -0.09 21.78 -12.65
CA HIS A 149 0.17 22.17 -11.25
C HIS A 149 -0.87 21.61 -10.27
N THR A 150 -2.16 21.68 -10.63
CA THR A 150 -3.25 21.09 -9.83
C THR A 150 -3.12 19.56 -9.68
N GLN A 151 -2.68 18.86 -10.72
CA GLN A 151 -2.44 17.41 -10.66
C GLN A 151 -1.21 17.08 -9.80
N GLN A 152 -0.14 17.87 -9.91
CA GLN A 152 1.06 17.72 -9.07
C GLN A 152 0.68 17.90 -7.59
N GLN A 153 -0.08 18.94 -7.24
CA GLN A 153 -0.54 19.19 -5.87
C GLN A 153 -1.39 18.03 -5.35
N ARG A 154 -2.34 17.54 -6.16
CA ARG A 154 -3.20 16.42 -5.78
C ARG A 154 -2.40 15.13 -5.56
N LEU A 155 -1.39 14.89 -6.40
CA LEU A 155 -0.49 13.76 -6.23
C LEU A 155 0.31 13.88 -4.94
N TYR A 156 0.94 15.04 -4.69
CA TYR A 156 1.72 15.28 -3.48
C TYR A 156 0.90 15.07 -2.21
N HIS A 157 -0.32 15.61 -2.20
CA HIS A 157 -1.29 15.39 -1.13
C HIS A 157 -1.59 13.90 -0.94
N THR A 158 -1.92 13.19 -2.02
CA THR A 158 -2.22 11.75 -1.97
C THR A 158 -1.05 10.94 -1.41
N LEU A 159 0.18 11.28 -1.79
CA LEU A 159 1.40 10.66 -1.30
C LEU A 159 1.63 10.95 0.19
N ALA A 160 1.42 12.19 0.63
CA ALA A 160 1.52 12.57 2.04
C ALA A 160 0.47 11.86 2.91
N THR A 161 -0.76 11.69 2.42
CA THR A 161 -1.78 10.90 3.12
C THR A 161 -1.40 9.41 3.16
N ALA A 162 -0.82 8.87 2.08
CA ALA A 162 -0.48 7.46 1.97
C ALA A 162 0.60 7.01 2.95
N ILE A 163 1.50 7.89 3.41
CA ILE A 163 2.56 7.55 4.37
C ILE A 163 2.11 7.55 5.83
N LEU A 164 0.88 8.01 6.13
CA LEU A 164 0.37 8.06 7.49
C LEU A 164 0.25 6.64 8.09
N PRO A 165 0.44 6.46 9.41
CA PRO A 165 0.41 5.15 10.05
C PRO A 165 -0.84 4.33 9.74
N ALA A 166 -2.00 4.99 9.61
CA ALA A 166 -3.28 4.36 9.28
C ALA A 166 -3.39 3.86 7.83
N ASN A 167 -2.60 4.42 6.90
CA ASN A 167 -2.77 4.21 5.45
C ASN A 167 -1.59 3.49 4.79
N ARG A 168 -0.43 3.45 5.46
CA ARG A 168 0.83 3.12 4.79
C ARG A 168 1.01 1.66 4.47
N TYR A 169 0.40 0.74 5.22
CA TYR A 169 0.63 -0.69 5.08
C TYR A 169 -0.25 -1.32 3.99
N TYR A 170 0.31 -2.26 3.24
CA TYR A 170 -0.42 -3.02 2.22
C TYR A 170 0.22 -4.38 1.96
N HIS A 171 -0.60 -5.31 1.45
CA HIS A 171 -0.15 -6.61 0.97
C HIS A 171 0.44 -6.47 -0.43
N TYR A 172 1.69 -6.89 -0.58
CA TYR A 172 2.41 -6.83 -1.84
C TYR A 172 2.07 -8.04 -2.70
N ALA A 173 1.73 -7.79 -3.96
CA ALA A 173 1.54 -8.84 -4.96
C ALA A 173 2.57 -8.60 -6.06
N PHE A 174 3.46 -9.56 -6.26
CA PHE A 174 4.67 -9.38 -7.06
C PHE A 174 4.38 -8.88 -8.49
N LEU A 175 3.31 -9.33 -9.15
CA LEU A 175 2.98 -8.91 -10.52
C LEU A 175 2.04 -7.69 -10.58
N THR A 176 1.13 -7.56 -9.61
CA THR A 176 -0.03 -6.66 -9.74
C THR A 176 -0.06 -5.53 -8.72
N ASN A 177 0.60 -5.66 -7.57
CA ASN A 177 0.59 -4.66 -6.51
C ASN A 177 1.99 -4.50 -5.89
N ASN A 178 2.87 -3.83 -6.63
CA ASN A 178 4.29 -3.72 -6.34
C ASN A 178 4.82 -2.27 -6.45
N CYS A 179 6.14 -2.10 -6.33
CA CYS A 179 6.81 -0.80 -6.37
C CYS A 179 6.73 -0.09 -7.72
N SER A 180 6.38 -0.78 -8.81
CA SER A 180 6.17 -0.20 -10.13
C SER A 180 4.69 0.01 -10.45
N THR A 181 3.81 -0.95 -10.13
CA THR A 181 2.39 -0.86 -10.46
C THR A 181 1.66 0.15 -9.58
N ARG A 182 2.03 0.32 -8.30
CA ARG A 182 1.38 1.29 -7.41
C ARG A 182 1.64 2.74 -7.83
N PRO A 183 2.90 3.19 -8.05
CA PRO A 183 3.15 4.51 -8.62
C PRO A 183 2.45 4.74 -9.96
N LEU A 184 2.51 3.77 -10.87
CA LEU A 184 1.87 3.88 -12.17
C LEU A 184 0.35 4.07 -12.03
N ALA A 185 -0.32 3.22 -11.26
CA ALA A 185 -1.76 3.32 -11.02
C ALA A 185 -2.14 4.68 -10.40
N LEU A 186 -1.33 5.19 -9.47
CA LEU A 186 -1.54 6.50 -8.87
C LEU A 186 -1.39 7.63 -9.89
N VAL A 187 -0.35 7.60 -10.72
CA VAL A 187 -0.10 8.60 -11.77
C VAL A 187 -1.22 8.58 -12.82
N LEU A 188 -1.67 7.41 -13.26
CA LEU A 188 -2.79 7.27 -14.20
C LEU A 188 -4.08 7.84 -13.61
N LYS A 189 -4.38 7.50 -12.35
CA LYS A 189 -5.57 8.01 -11.64
C LYS A 189 -5.57 9.54 -11.53
N ILE A 190 -4.42 10.15 -11.24
CA ILE A 190 -4.30 11.60 -11.07
C ILE A 190 -4.31 12.32 -12.42
N SER A 191 -3.60 11.79 -13.41
CA SER A 191 -3.52 12.40 -14.74
C SER A 191 -4.82 12.25 -15.53
N GLY A 192 -5.64 11.23 -15.21
CA GLY A 192 -6.77 10.83 -16.03
C GLY A 192 -6.35 10.11 -17.32
N ALA A 193 -5.07 9.80 -17.48
CA ALA A 193 -4.57 9.07 -18.62
C ALA A 193 -4.99 7.59 -18.55
N ALA A 194 -5.20 7.00 -19.71
CA ALA A 194 -5.37 5.57 -19.88
C ALA A 194 -4.08 4.98 -20.45
N LEU A 195 -3.79 3.74 -20.06
CA LEU A 195 -2.78 2.96 -20.78
C LEU A 195 -3.25 2.72 -22.22
N PRO A 196 -2.33 2.67 -23.19
CA PRO A 196 -2.67 2.28 -24.55
C PRO A 196 -3.40 0.94 -24.55
N LYS A 197 -4.54 0.88 -25.23
CA LYS A 197 -5.21 -0.40 -25.49
C LYS A 197 -4.47 -1.08 -26.63
N GLY A 198 -3.66 -2.08 -26.29
CA GLY A 198 -2.98 -2.94 -27.24
C GLY A 198 -3.42 -4.40 -27.07
N ASP A 199 -3.16 -5.20 -28.09
CA ASP A 199 -3.25 -6.65 -27.99
C ASP A 199 -2.12 -7.14 -27.07
N SER A 200 -2.46 -7.65 -25.89
CA SER A 200 -1.47 -8.09 -24.91
C SER A 200 -0.60 -9.25 -25.44
N SER A 201 -1.10 -10.02 -26.41
CA SER A 201 -0.34 -11.11 -27.03
C SER A 201 0.92 -10.66 -27.79
N GLN A 202 1.03 -9.36 -28.09
CA GLN A 202 2.21 -8.78 -28.74
C GLN A 202 3.33 -8.44 -27.76
N TYR A 203 3.07 -8.47 -26.45
CA TYR A 203 4.05 -8.18 -25.43
C TYR A 203 4.66 -9.47 -24.86
N PRO A 204 5.96 -9.46 -24.47
CA PRO A 204 6.55 -10.58 -23.78
C PRO A 204 5.81 -10.86 -22.46
N THR A 205 5.71 -12.13 -22.10
CA THR A 205 5.14 -12.54 -20.81
C THR A 205 5.98 -12.00 -19.65
N ALA A 206 5.39 -11.89 -18.46
CA ALA A 206 6.12 -11.43 -17.27
C ALA A 206 7.37 -12.28 -17.02
N MET A 207 7.30 -13.60 -17.22
CA MET A 207 8.46 -14.48 -17.09
C MET A 207 9.55 -14.12 -18.11
N GLN A 208 9.19 -13.91 -19.39
CA GLN A 208 10.16 -13.53 -20.42
C GLN A 208 10.89 -12.22 -20.07
N LEU A 209 10.19 -11.25 -19.48
CA LEU A 209 10.79 -10.00 -18.99
C LEU A 209 11.70 -10.22 -17.78
N MET A 210 11.39 -11.20 -16.92
CA MET A 210 12.15 -11.50 -15.71
C MET A 210 13.39 -12.37 -15.95
N ARG A 211 13.39 -13.22 -16.99
CA ARG A 211 14.47 -14.19 -17.26
C ARG A 211 15.88 -13.59 -17.29
N PRO A 212 16.14 -12.43 -17.93
CA PRO A 212 17.48 -11.85 -17.96
C PRO A 212 18.03 -11.56 -16.55
N TYR A 213 17.16 -11.16 -15.61
CA TYR A 213 17.54 -10.85 -14.23
C TYR A 213 17.73 -12.11 -13.38
N LEU A 214 17.10 -13.23 -13.76
CA LEU A 214 17.17 -14.51 -13.05
C LEU A 214 18.33 -15.40 -13.51
N ALA A 215 19.02 -15.04 -14.61
CA ALA A 215 20.00 -15.89 -15.29
C ALA A 215 21.10 -16.44 -14.37
N ASN A 216 21.56 -15.64 -13.39
CA ASN A 216 22.62 -16.03 -12.47
C ASN A 216 22.10 -16.62 -11.14
N THR A 217 20.80 -16.93 -11.07
CA THR A 217 20.12 -17.38 -9.84
C THR A 217 19.19 -18.58 -10.14
N PRO A 218 19.73 -19.74 -10.56
CA PRO A 218 18.92 -20.85 -11.07
C PRO A 218 17.88 -21.37 -10.07
N TRP A 219 18.22 -21.42 -8.77
CA TRP A 219 17.29 -21.82 -7.72
C TRP A 219 16.15 -20.84 -7.49
N VAL A 220 16.44 -19.53 -7.57
CA VAL A 220 15.42 -18.48 -7.49
C VAL A 220 14.51 -18.59 -8.71
N SER A 221 15.11 -18.75 -9.89
CA SER A 221 14.40 -18.92 -11.15
C SER A 221 13.44 -20.11 -11.11
N ALA A 222 13.90 -21.27 -10.63
CA ALA A 222 13.06 -22.45 -10.45
C ALA A 222 11.92 -22.21 -9.44
N GLY A 223 12.18 -21.45 -8.37
CA GLY A 223 11.15 -21.04 -7.40
C GLY A 223 10.05 -20.19 -8.04
N PHE A 224 10.42 -19.22 -8.90
CA PHE A 224 9.44 -18.43 -9.67
C PHE A 224 8.64 -19.29 -10.63
N ASP A 225 9.29 -20.23 -11.33
CA ASP A 225 8.60 -21.18 -12.22
C ASP A 225 7.55 -22.01 -11.47
N PHE A 226 7.92 -22.53 -10.29
CA PHE A 226 7.03 -23.34 -9.47
C PHE A 226 5.88 -22.53 -8.86
N LEU A 227 6.17 -21.40 -8.23
CA LEU A 227 5.18 -20.60 -7.49
C LEU A 227 4.29 -19.74 -8.39
N LEU A 228 4.89 -19.18 -9.45
CA LEU A 228 4.27 -18.13 -10.27
C LEU A 228 4.19 -18.48 -11.75
N GLY A 229 4.65 -19.66 -12.19
CA GLY A 229 4.66 -20.05 -13.61
C GLY A 229 3.31 -19.83 -14.28
N ARG A 230 2.22 -20.36 -13.71
CA ARG A 230 0.88 -20.21 -14.28
C ARG A 230 0.46 -18.75 -14.51
N LEU A 231 0.92 -17.82 -13.67
CA LEU A 231 0.60 -16.39 -13.77
C LEU A 231 1.59 -15.62 -14.65
N THR A 232 2.83 -16.08 -14.75
CA THR A 232 3.93 -15.35 -15.42
C THR A 232 4.15 -15.77 -16.86
N TYR A 233 3.60 -16.91 -17.30
CA TYR A 233 3.61 -17.36 -18.69
C TYR A 233 2.39 -16.93 -19.50
N GLN A 234 1.47 -16.16 -18.90
CA GLN A 234 0.36 -15.55 -19.62
C GLN A 234 0.81 -14.21 -20.23
N PRO A 235 0.31 -13.85 -21.43
CA PRO A 235 0.48 -12.52 -22.02
C PRO A 235 -0.31 -11.43 -21.28
#